data_AF-A0A1W7CYL4-F1
#
_entry.id   AF-A0A1W7CYL4-F1
#
_cell.length_a   1.000
_cell.length_b   1.000
_cell.length_c   1.000
_cell.angle_alpha   90.00
_cell.angle_beta   90.00
_cell.angle_gamma   90.00
#
_symmetry.space_group_name_H-M   'P 1'
#
loop_
_entity.id
_entity.type
_entity.pdbx_description
1 polymer ?
#
loop_
_entity_poly.entity_id
_entity_poly.type
_entity_poly.pdbx_seq_one_letter_code
_entity_poly.pdbx_strand_id
1 'polypeptide(L)'
;MTEVRLHDVDLIPERTLGSPADDGPLRGRLTFGWDLLPAGHEGVPEDWLSYLRATPDREFRQLLMVCSFRPETPASRGEFRHASLGVALSTPEPEARPIARLIDPGERTRPVAGSGTGVSFAVTAGVLEVGMEKPPGTGPGREEWIVRGHGASQPNPQWEFRRVKRFPLVGDHHVAALVELVPGRVNTAEVLVAAELEHRSWGVRRYRARVAPPSHAIVLSG
;
A
#
# COMPACT_ATOMS: atom_id res chain seq x y z
N MET A 1 14.85 6.48 -13.75
CA MET A 1 14.66 5.28 -12.92
C MET A 1 14.76 5.75 -11.48
N THR A 2 13.65 5.82 -10.76
CA THR A 2 13.62 6.39 -9.40
C THR A 2 13.73 5.25 -8.39
N GLU A 3 14.80 5.25 -7.61
CA GLU A 3 15.03 4.25 -6.57
C GLU A 3 14.33 4.74 -5.28
N VAL A 4 13.29 4.02 -4.86
CA VAL A 4 12.54 4.35 -3.64
C VAL A 4 13.42 4.02 -2.43
N ARG A 5 13.76 5.04 -1.64
CA ARG A 5 14.55 4.84 -0.42
C ARG A 5 13.72 4.11 0.64
N LEU A 6 14.21 2.96 1.09
CA LEU A 6 13.58 2.17 2.14
C LEU A 6 14.10 2.58 3.53
N HIS A 7 13.19 2.58 4.50
CA HIS A 7 13.45 2.89 5.89
C HIS A 7 12.96 1.76 6.80
N ASP A 8 13.74 1.44 7.84
CA ASP A 8 13.31 0.45 8.85
C ASP A 8 12.08 0.94 9.60
N VAL A 9 11.14 0.03 9.84
CA VAL A 9 9.92 0.30 10.59
C VAL A 9 9.89 -0.58 11.83
N ASP A 10 9.93 0.06 12.99
CA ASP A 10 9.75 -0.60 14.28
C ASP A 10 8.29 -1.00 14.46
N LEU A 11 8.03 -2.31 14.42
CA LEU A 11 6.70 -2.88 14.63
C LEU A 11 6.41 -2.98 16.13
N ILE A 12 5.47 -2.16 16.62
CA ILE A 12 5.09 -2.11 18.03
C ILE A 12 3.98 -3.11 18.31
N PRO A 13 4.13 -4.03 19.28
CA PRO A 13 3.10 -5.02 19.58
C PRO A 13 1.81 -4.36 20.09
N GLU A 14 0.67 -4.83 19.59
CA GLU A 14 -0.63 -4.46 20.15
C GLU A 14 -0.82 -5.16 21.50
N ARG A 15 -0.99 -4.37 22.56
CA ARG A 15 -1.28 -4.91 23.90
C ARG A 15 -2.70 -5.47 23.93
N THR A 16 -2.81 -6.79 23.91
CA THR A 16 -4.07 -7.51 24.18
C THR A 16 -4.03 -8.15 25.57
N LEU A 17 -5.19 -8.39 26.17
CA LEU A 17 -5.33 -9.14 27.43
C LEU A 17 -4.63 -10.52 27.27
N GLY A 18 -3.62 -10.79 28.11
CA GLY A 18 -2.82 -12.02 28.04
C GLY A 18 -1.55 -11.94 27.18
N SER A 19 -1.16 -10.75 26.71
CA SER A 19 0.14 -10.55 26.06
C SER A 19 1.30 -10.61 27.06
N PRO A 20 2.46 -11.20 26.69
CA PRO A 20 3.66 -11.22 27.52
C PRO A 20 4.08 -9.79 27.88
N ALA A 21 4.57 -9.60 29.11
CA ALA A 21 4.99 -8.29 29.60
C ALA A 21 6.20 -7.73 28.83
N ASP A 22 7.01 -8.60 28.22
CA ASP A 22 8.31 -8.26 27.63
C ASP A 22 8.34 -8.28 26.09
N ASP A 23 7.18 -8.24 25.42
CA ASP A 23 7.16 -8.08 23.96
C ASP A 23 7.60 -6.66 23.58
N GLY A 24 8.88 -6.52 23.24
CA GLY A 24 9.47 -5.28 22.73
C GLY A 24 9.17 -5.05 21.23
N PRO A 25 9.50 -3.85 20.69
CA PRO A 25 9.40 -3.56 19.27
C PRO A 25 10.16 -4.57 18.41
N LEU A 26 9.53 -5.03 17.32
CA LEU A 26 10.20 -5.86 16.32
C LEU A 26 10.88 -4.97 15.28
N ARG A 27 12.21 -5.01 15.24
CA ARG A 27 13.06 -4.23 14.33
C ARG A 27 13.54 -5.03 13.14
N GLY A 28 13.74 -4.37 12.00
CA GLY A 28 14.30 -4.97 10.78
C GLY A 28 13.42 -6.05 10.13
N ARG A 29 12.15 -6.13 10.53
CA ARG A 29 11.16 -7.09 9.98
C ARG A 29 10.33 -6.51 8.86
N LEU A 30 10.18 -5.20 8.86
CA LEU A 30 9.44 -4.45 7.88
C LEU A 30 10.24 -3.21 7.53
N THR A 31 10.41 -2.96 6.24
CA THR A 31 10.87 -1.67 5.75
C THR A 31 9.81 -1.05 4.88
N PHE A 32 9.79 0.27 4.85
CA PHE A 32 8.86 1.02 4.03
C PHE A 32 9.60 2.14 3.32
N GLY A 33 9.23 2.38 2.07
CA GLY A 33 9.67 3.54 1.32
C GLY A 33 8.53 4.09 0.49
N TRP A 34 8.65 5.36 0.14
CA TRP A 34 7.72 6.04 -0.75
C TRP A 34 8.44 6.99 -1.69
N ASP A 35 7.79 7.32 -2.79
CA ASP A 35 8.23 8.32 -3.73
C ASP A 35 7.02 9.04 -4.35
N LEU A 36 7.25 10.25 -4.84
CA LEU A 36 6.23 11.11 -5.44
C LEU A 36 6.65 11.47 -6.86
N LEU A 37 5.91 10.95 -7.84
CA LEU A 37 6.15 11.27 -9.24
C LEU A 37 5.05 12.21 -9.77
N PRO A 38 5.38 13.09 -10.73
CA PRO A 38 4.37 13.77 -11.52
C PRO A 38 3.44 12.75 -12.17
N ALA A 39 2.14 13.02 -12.19
CA ALA A 39 1.23 12.21 -13.00
C ALA A 39 1.49 12.49 -14.49
N GLY A 40 2.15 11.54 -15.16
CA GLY A 40 2.26 11.55 -16.61
C GLY A 40 0.88 11.41 -17.27
N HIS A 41 0.70 12.07 -18.41
CA HIS A 41 -0.54 12.00 -19.20
C HIS A 41 -0.43 11.00 -20.37
N GLU A 42 0.71 10.32 -20.47
CA GLU A 42 1.04 9.45 -21.60
C GLU A 42 0.37 8.08 -21.44
N GLY A 43 -0.33 7.62 -22.49
CA GLY A 43 -1.04 6.34 -22.47
C GLY A 43 -2.35 6.33 -21.68
N VAL A 44 -2.86 7.50 -21.29
CA VAL A 44 -4.06 7.63 -20.47
C VAL A 44 -5.34 7.48 -21.33
N PRO A 45 -6.31 6.65 -20.93
CA PRO A 45 -7.62 6.54 -21.59
C PRO A 45 -8.36 7.87 -21.77
N GLU A 46 -9.21 7.92 -22.80
CA GLU A 46 -9.86 9.14 -23.28
C GLU A 46 -10.85 9.75 -22.29
N ASP A 47 -11.51 8.93 -21.47
CA ASP A 47 -12.40 9.35 -20.39
C ASP A 47 -11.63 10.09 -19.29
N TRP A 48 -10.45 9.62 -18.92
CA TRP A 48 -9.57 10.32 -17.99
C TRP A 48 -9.01 11.61 -18.59
N LEU A 49 -8.59 11.58 -19.86
CA LEU A 49 -8.17 12.81 -20.56
C LEU A 49 -9.28 13.86 -20.60
N SER A 50 -10.53 13.43 -20.78
CA SER A 50 -11.70 14.30 -20.74
C SER A 50 -11.92 14.92 -19.35
N TYR A 51 -11.75 14.12 -18.29
CA TYR A 51 -11.80 14.61 -16.92
C TYR A 51 -10.71 15.64 -16.62
N LEU A 52 -9.47 15.38 -17.02
CA LEU A 52 -8.34 16.31 -16.85
C LEU A 52 -8.60 17.64 -17.57
N ARG A 53 -9.11 17.60 -18.80
CA ARG A 53 -9.47 18.81 -19.55
C ARG A 53 -10.60 19.61 -18.88
N ALA A 54 -11.55 18.93 -18.25
CA ALA A 54 -12.64 19.57 -17.52
C ALA A 54 -12.21 20.14 -16.16
N THR A 55 -11.01 19.80 -15.67
CA THR A 55 -10.51 20.18 -14.35
C THR A 55 -9.09 20.76 -14.41
N PRO A 56 -8.86 21.85 -15.18
CA PRO A 56 -7.52 22.35 -15.48
C PRO A 56 -6.75 22.85 -14.24
N ASP A 57 -7.45 23.22 -13.18
CA ASP A 57 -6.84 23.71 -11.94
C ASP A 57 -6.44 22.56 -10.99
N ARG A 58 -6.74 21.30 -11.34
CA ARG A 58 -6.44 20.14 -10.49
C ARG A 58 -5.04 19.61 -10.79
N GLU A 59 -4.29 19.36 -9.73
CA GLU A 59 -2.99 18.74 -9.79
C GLU A 59 -3.09 17.26 -9.38
N PHE A 60 -2.35 16.40 -10.07
CA PHE A 60 -2.32 14.97 -9.81
C PHE A 60 -0.89 14.50 -9.55
N ARG A 61 -0.72 13.64 -8.55
CA ARG A 61 0.57 13.04 -8.18
C ARG A 61 0.45 11.53 -8.04
N GLN A 62 1.47 10.82 -8.48
CA GLN A 62 1.60 9.40 -8.24
C GLN A 62 2.34 9.18 -6.92
N LEU A 63 1.63 8.66 -5.92
CA LEU A 63 2.22 8.21 -4.66
C LEU A 63 2.61 6.74 -4.80
N LEU A 64 3.92 6.49 -4.89
CA LEU A 64 4.48 5.15 -4.97
C LEU A 64 4.90 4.70 -3.58
N MET A 65 4.58 3.46 -3.21
CA MET A 65 4.90 2.91 -1.91
C MET A 65 5.40 1.48 -2.03
N VAL A 66 6.37 1.14 -1.17
CA VAL A 66 6.96 -0.20 -1.13
C VAL A 66 6.98 -0.68 0.31
N CYS A 67 6.28 -1.77 0.58
CA CYS A 67 6.36 -2.51 1.84
C CYS A 67 7.26 -3.73 1.64
N SER A 68 8.34 -3.81 2.41
CA SER A 68 9.24 -4.96 2.36
C SER A 68 9.10 -5.81 3.61
N PHE A 69 8.78 -7.10 3.45
CA PHE A 69 8.59 -8.04 4.56
C PHE A 69 9.79 -8.98 4.70
N ARG A 70 10.33 -9.08 5.92
CA ARG A 70 11.48 -9.91 6.30
C ARG A 70 11.14 -10.70 7.57
N PRO A 71 10.38 -11.80 7.47
CA PRO A 71 9.84 -12.52 8.64
C PRO A 71 10.88 -13.38 9.39
N GLU A 72 12.08 -13.55 8.85
CA GLU A 72 13.22 -14.20 9.53
C GLU A 72 14.34 -13.19 9.79
N THR A 73 14.91 -13.25 11.00
CA THR A 73 16.11 -12.51 11.40
C THR A 73 17.03 -13.46 12.16
N PRO A 74 18.32 -13.13 12.32
CA PRO A 74 19.22 -13.92 13.17
C PRO A 74 18.70 -14.12 14.60
N ALA A 75 17.92 -13.18 15.13
CA ALA A 75 17.42 -13.20 16.51
C ALA A 75 16.10 -13.98 16.70
N SER A 76 15.28 -14.16 15.66
CA SER A 76 13.98 -14.85 15.79
C SER A 76 13.42 -15.26 14.43
N ARG A 77 12.69 -16.39 14.39
CA ARG A 77 11.97 -16.87 13.21
C ARG A 77 10.46 -16.66 13.37
N GLY A 78 9.81 -16.20 12.31
CA GLY A 78 8.36 -16.11 12.23
C GLY A 78 7.88 -16.11 10.78
N GLU A 79 6.58 -15.93 10.58
CA GLU A 79 5.96 -15.82 9.26
C GLU A 79 4.88 -14.74 9.30
N PHE A 80 4.93 -13.76 8.39
CA PHE A 80 3.84 -12.81 8.26
C PHE A 80 2.61 -13.53 7.69
N ARG A 81 1.49 -13.45 8.42
CA ARG A 81 0.21 -14.01 8.00
C ARG A 81 -0.60 -12.99 7.21
N HIS A 82 -0.58 -11.76 7.68
CA HIS A 82 -1.34 -10.65 7.15
C HIS A 82 -0.59 -9.35 7.43
N ALA A 83 -0.74 -8.35 6.56
CA ALA A 83 -0.38 -6.98 6.84
C ALA A 83 -1.37 -6.04 6.16
N SER A 84 -1.55 -4.84 6.70
CA SER A 84 -2.28 -3.77 6.04
C SER A 84 -1.45 -2.50 6.01
N LEU A 85 -1.58 -1.76 4.91
CA LEU A 85 -1.04 -0.43 4.70
C LEU A 85 -2.22 0.51 4.51
N GLY A 86 -2.45 1.43 5.44
CA GLY A 86 -3.45 2.48 5.32
C GLY A 86 -2.77 3.82 5.06
N VAL A 87 -3.34 4.60 4.14
CA VAL A 87 -2.95 5.99 3.91
C VAL A 87 -4.10 6.89 4.29
N ALA A 88 -3.84 7.97 5.02
CA ALA A 88 -4.83 9.01 5.28
C ALA A 88 -4.39 10.30 4.57
N LEU A 89 -5.14 10.68 3.54
CA LEU A 89 -4.95 11.91 2.79
C LEU A 89 -5.70 13.06 3.48
N SER A 90 -5.00 14.18 3.65
CA SER A 90 -5.53 15.33 4.37
C SER A 90 -5.00 16.66 3.83
N THR A 91 -5.68 17.72 4.21
CA THR A 91 -5.16 19.09 4.22
C THR A 91 -5.40 19.66 5.63
N PRO A 92 -4.88 20.86 5.95
CA PRO A 92 -5.23 21.54 7.19
C PRO A 92 -6.74 21.80 7.38
N GLU A 93 -7.51 21.90 6.29
CA GLU A 93 -8.97 22.06 6.34
C GLU A 93 -9.69 20.73 6.08
N PRO A 94 -10.38 20.14 7.08
CA PRO A 94 -10.98 18.81 6.96
C PRO A 94 -12.03 18.66 5.84
N GLU A 95 -12.69 19.75 5.46
CA GLU A 95 -13.75 19.78 4.45
C GLU A 95 -13.21 19.59 3.01
N ALA A 96 -11.93 19.88 2.78
CA ALA A 96 -11.28 19.75 1.48
C ALA A 96 -10.12 18.77 1.59
N ARG A 97 -10.35 17.51 1.20
CA ARG A 97 -9.34 16.44 1.28
C ARG A 97 -8.86 16.02 -0.11
N PRO A 98 -7.57 15.65 -0.25
CA PRO A 98 -7.08 14.99 -1.44
C PRO A 98 -7.77 13.62 -1.58
N ILE A 99 -7.86 13.12 -2.81
CA ILE A 99 -8.57 11.86 -3.10
C ILE A 99 -7.64 10.94 -3.88
N ALA A 100 -7.53 9.68 -3.45
CA ALA A 100 -6.88 8.64 -4.22
C ALA A 100 -7.82 8.18 -5.34
N ARG A 101 -7.76 8.84 -6.50
CA ARG A 101 -8.63 8.55 -7.64
C ARG A 101 -8.50 7.11 -8.12
N LEU A 102 -7.27 6.63 -8.18
CA LEU A 102 -6.93 5.26 -8.54
C LEU A 102 -5.97 4.66 -7.51
N ILE A 103 -6.05 3.34 -7.35
CA ILE A 103 -5.13 2.55 -6.55
C ILE A 103 -4.64 1.36 -7.36
N ASP A 104 -3.37 1.01 -7.19
CA ASP A 104 -2.76 -0.17 -7.79
C ASP A 104 -1.97 -0.96 -6.72
N PRO A 105 -2.05 -2.29 -6.70
CA PRO A 105 -3.08 -3.08 -7.38
C PRO A 105 -4.44 -2.86 -6.70
N GLY A 106 -5.52 -2.90 -7.48
CA GLY A 106 -6.86 -3.12 -6.94
C GLY A 106 -7.00 -4.54 -6.36
N GLU A 107 -6.50 -5.53 -7.08
CA GLU A 107 -6.31 -6.89 -6.57
C GLU A 107 -5.16 -7.58 -7.29
N ARG A 108 -4.41 -8.43 -6.57
CA ARG A 108 -3.33 -9.23 -7.13
C ARG A 108 -3.41 -10.64 -6.55
N THR A 109 -3.43 -11.65 -7.40
CA THR A 109 -3.51 -13.09 -7.02
C THR A 109 -2.20 -13.85 -7.23
N ARG A 110 -1.22 -13.25 -7.93
CA ARG A 110 0.10 -13.85 -8.20
C ARG A 110 1.21 -12.83 -7.96
N PRO A 111 2.39 -13.27 -7.47
CA PRO A 111 3.56 -12.40 -7.39
C PRO A 111 3.95 -11.88 -8.77
N VAL A 112 4.49 -10.66 -8.82
CA VAL A 112 5.10 -10.12 -10.04
C VAL A 112 6.45 -10.81 -10.23
N ALA A 113 6.64 -11.48 -11.36
CA ALA A 113 7.90 -12.15 -11.66
C ALA A 113 8.95 -11.12 -12.11
N GLY A 114 10.10 -11.09 -11.43
CA GLY A 114 11.30 -10.41 -11.89
C GLY A 114 11.56 -9.06 -11.25
N SER A 115 12.74 -8.96 -10.65
CA SER A 115 13.48 -7.75 -10.31
C SER A 115 13.90 -7.01 -11.59
N GLY A 116 12.93 -6.50 -12.34
CA GLY A 116 13.14 -5.46 -13.35
C GLY A 116 12.70 -4.14 -12.74
N THR A 117 13.64 -3.22 -12.51
CA THR A 117 13.46 -1.85 -12.01
C THR A 117 12.67 -0.92 -12.96
N GLY A 118 11.81 -1.51 -13.78
CA GLY A 118 10.76 -0.80 -14.50
C GLY A 118 9.45 -1.25 -13.87
N VAL A 119 8.98 -0.52 -12.86
CA VAL A 119 7.55 -0.52 -12.57
C VAL A 119 6.91 0.12 -13.79
N SER A 120 6.56 -0.70 -14.76
CA SER A 120 5.60 -0.36 -15.80
C SER A 120 4.30 -0.16 -15.07
N PHE A 121 4.09 1.07 -14.60
CA PHE A 121 2.79 1.56 -14.21
C PHE A 121 1.98 1.60 -15.50
N ALA A 122 1.42 0.45 -15.89
CA ALA A 122 0.17 0.45 -16.63
C ALA A 122 -0.90 0.99 -15.67
N VAL A 123 -0.80 2.28 -15.34
CA VAL A 123 -1.96 3.07 -14.94
C VAL A 123 -2.76 3.19 -16.21
N THR A 124 -3.43 2.09 -16.57
CA THR A 124 -4.56 2.11 -17.47
C THR A 124 -5.63 2.84 -16.68
N ALA A 125 -5.56 4.18 -16.71
CA ALA A 125 -6.48 5.05 -16.03
C ALA A 125 -7.85 4.90 -16.67
N GLY A 126 -8.62 3.90 -16.25
CA GLY A 126 -9.93 3.60 -16.80
C GLY A 126 -10.00 2.17 -17.31
N VAL A 127 -10.32 1.24 -16.42
CA VAL A 127 -11.55 0.43 -16.42
C VAL A 127 -11.46 -0.42 -15.16
N LEU A 128 -12.33 -0.10 -14.20
CA LEU A 128 -12.78 -1.09 -13.24
C LEU A 128 -13.52 -2.16 -14.07
N GLU A 129 -12.88 -3.31 -14.27
CA GLU A 129 -13.44 -4.63 -14.57
C GLU A 129 -12.27 -5.53 -14.97
N VAL A 130 -11.66 -6.19 -13.98
CA VAL A 130 -11.08 -7.51 -14.21
C VAL A 130 -11.60 -8.42 -13.11
N GLY A 131 -12.93 -8.59 -13.10
CA GLY A 131 -13.44 -9.95 -12.95
C GLY A 131 -12.89 -10.72 -14.13
N MET A 132 -11.85 -11.53 -13.91
CA MET A 132 -11.36 -12.42 -14.95
C MET A 132 -12.51 -13.36 -15.30
N GLU A 133 -12.95 -13.35 -16.56
CA GLU A 133 -13.92 -14.31 -17.07
C GLU A 133 -13.48 -15.73 -16.70
N LYS A 134 -14.34 -16.37 -15.92
CA LYS A 134 -14.18 -17.75 -15.49
C LYS A 134 -14.40 -18.66 -16.71
N PRO A 135 -13.45 -19.54 -17.06
CA PRO A 135 -13.76 -20.68 -17.92
C PRO A 135 -14.89 -21.47 -17.22
N PRO A 136 -16.02 -21.76 -17.89
CA PRO A 136 -17.12 -22.46 -17.25
C PRO A 136 -16.61 -23.85 -16.83
N GLY A 137 -16.48 -24.12 -15.52
CA GLY A 137 -16.12 -25.45 -15.04
C GLY A 137 -15.45 -25.60 -13.67
N THR A 138 -14.97 -24.55 -12.99
CA THR A 138 -14.41 -24.69 -11.63
C THR A 138 -15.43 -24.29 -10.57
N GLY A 139 -15.58 -25.04 -9.48
CA GLY A 139 -16.53 -24.73 -8.39
C GLY A 139 -16.27 -23.38 -7.69
N PRO A 140 -16.96 -23.06 -6.58
CA PRO A 140 -16.70 -21.85 -5.80
C PRO A 140 -15.39 -22.01 -5.01
N GLY A 141 -14.26 -21.97 -5.71
CA GLY A 141 -12.94 -21.85 -5.11
C GLY A 141 -12.79 -20.42 -4.60
N ARG A 142 -12.68 -20.25 -3.28
CA ARG A 142 -12.39 -18.97 -2.63
C ARG A 142 -11.17 -18.33 -3.32
N GLU A 143 -11.35 -17.20 -3.98
CA GLU A 143 -10.26 -16.52 -4.68
C GLU A 143 -9.15 -16.15 -3.68
N GLU A 144 -7.98 -16.77 -3.87
CA GLU A 144 -6.80 -16.54 -3.04
C GLU A 144 -6.01 -15.35 -3.60
N TRP A 145 -6.34 -14.13 -3.14
CA TRP A 145 -5.53 -12.93 -3.39
C TRP A 145 -4.33 -12.85 -2.44
N ILE A 146 -3.24 -12.23 -2.93
CA ILE A 146 -2.01 -11.91 -2.20
C ILE A 146 -1.95 -10.44 -1.79
N VAL A 147 -2.52 -9.53 -2.59
CA VAL A 147 -2.67 -8.11 -2.28
C VAL A 147 -4.05 -7.66 -2.72
N ARG A 148 -4.74 -6.86 -1.90
CA ARG A 148 -6.03 -6.26 -2.25
C ARG A 148 -6.09 -4.80 -1.84
N GLY A 149 -6.39 -3.94 -2.80
CA GLY A 149 -6.57 -2.51 -2.61
C GLY A 149 -8.04 -2.16 -2.32
N HIS A 150 -8.24 -1.18 -1.46
CA HIS A 150 -9.52 -0.60 -1.09
C HIS A 150 -9.42 0.94 -1.08
N GLY A 151 -10.57 1.62 -1.15
CA GLY A 151 -10.61 3.08 -1.03
C GLY A 151 -10.20 3.84 -2.29
N ALA A 152 -10.39 3.25 -3.48
CA ALA A 152 -10.36 4.01 -4.73
C ALA A 152 -11.45 5.09 -4.71
N SER A 153 -11.12 6.27 -5.21
CA SER A 153 -11.92 7.50 -5.10
C SER A 153 -12.24 7.94 -3.66
N GLN A 154 -11.41 7.56 -2.68
CA GLN A 154 -11.56 7.97 -1.28
C GLN A 154 -10.28 8.64 -0.76
N PRO A 155 -10.37 9.45 0.33
CA PRO A 155 -9.19 10.05 0.97
C PRO A 155 -8.35 9.04 1.78
N ASN A 156 -8.81 7.80 1.92
CA ASN A 156 -8.23 6.80 2.80
C ASN A 156 -8.01 5.46 2.07
N PRO A 157 -7.13 5.41 1.05
CA PRO A 157 -6.84 4.15 0.38
C PRO A 157 -6.08 3.19 1.30
N GLN A 158 -6.33 1.90 1.15
CA GLN A 158 -5.73 0.84 1.95
C GLN A 158 -5.34 -0.34 1.07
N TRP A 159 -4.24 -1.02 1.42
CA TRP A 159 -3.87 -2.31 0.86
C TRP A 159 -3.76 -3.36 1.95
N GLU A 160 -4.36 -4.52 1.71
CA GLU A 160 -4.19 -5.72 2.52
C GLU A 160 -3.24 -6.68 1.81
N PHE A 161 -2.28 -7.21 2.54
CA PHE A 161 -1.32 -8.20 2.08
C PHE A 161 -1.57 -9.48 2.86
N ARG A 162 -1.64 -10.61 2.17
CA ARG A 162 -1.97 -11.88 2.81
C ARG A 162 -1.05 -12.98 2.34
N ARG A 163 -0.59 -13.78 3.30
CA ARG A 163 0.04 -15.06 3.01
C ARG A 163 -1.00 -16.02 2.45
N VAL A 164 -0.69 -16.61 1.31
CA VAL A 164 -1.44 -17.76 0.77
C VAL A 164 -0.51 -18.96 0.70
N LYS A 165 -1.06 -20.18 0.62
CA LYS A 165 -0.28 -21.43 0.79
C LYS A 165 0.95 -21.52 -0.12
N ARG A 166 0.85 -20.95 -1.33
CA ARG A 166 1.93 -20.96 -2.34
C ARG A 166 2.82 -19.72 -2.34
N PHE A 167 2.38 -18.63 -1.70
CA PHE A 167 3.08 -17.35 -1.75
C PHE A 167 3.22 -16.80 -0.32
N PRO A 168 4.40 -16.97 0.32
CA PRO A 168 4.65 -16.37 1.61
C PRO A 168 4.70 -14.84 1.48
N LEU A 169 4.33 -14.13 2.55
CA LEU A 169 4.41 -12.68 2.59
C LEU A 169 5.85 -12.26 2.92
N VAL A 170 6.69 -12.25 1.88
CA VAL A 170 8.15 -12.02 1.93
C VAL A 170 8.56 -11.26 0.69
N GLY A 171 9.55 -10.38 0.83
CA GLY A 171 10.07 -9.60 -0.30
C GLY A 171 9.44 -8.22 -0.35
N ASP A 172 9.57 -7.59 -1.49
CA ASP A 172 9.10 -6.22 -1.72
C ASP A 172 7.72 -6.27 -2.38
N HIS A 173 6.79 -5.50 -1.81
CA HIS A 173 5.42 -5.39 -2.28
C HIS A 173 5.13 -3.95 -2.66
N HIS A 174 5.07 -3.71 -3.96
CA HIS A 174 4.77 -2.40 -4.53
C HIS A 174 3.27 -2.17 -4.60
N VAL A 175 2.86 -0.97 -4.18
CA VAL A 175 1.51 -0.43 -4.31
C VAL A 175 1.59 1.06 -4.64
N ALA A 176 0.56 1.62 -5.25
CA ALA A 176 0.55 3.02 -5.66
C ALA A 176 -0.85 3.62 -5.65
N ALA A 177 -0.94 4.94 -5.50
CA ALA A 177 -2.17 5.70 -5.70
C ALA A 177 -1.95 6.88 -6.64
N LEU A 178 -2.91 7.12 -7.52
CA LEU A 178 -3.03 8.40 -8.22
C LEU A 178 -3.85 9.34 -7.34
N VAL A 179 -3.19 10.37 -6.80
CA VAL A 179 -3.82 11.30 -5.87
C VAL A 179 -4.16 12.60 -6.58
N GLU A 180 -5.43 12.98 -6.54
CA GLU A 180 -5.88 14.32 -6.87
C GLU A 180 -5.67 15.23 -5.66
N LEU A 181 -4.92 16.31 -5.88
CA LEU A 181 -4.63 17.30 -4.86
C LEU A 181 -5.72 18.37 -4.77
N VAL A 182 -5.82 18.99 -3.61
CA VAL A 182 -6.58 20.21 -3.39
C VAL A 182 -5.71 21.41 -3.81
N PRO A 183 -6.14 22.20 -4.81
CA PRO A 183 -5.35 23.33 -5.31
C PRO A 183 -5.12 24.39 -4.24
N GLY A 184 -3.93 24.99 -4.24
CA GLY A 184 -3.58 26.10 -3.33
C GLY A 184 -3.53 25.70 -1.85
N ARG A 185 -3.43 24.40 -1.55
CA ARG A 185 -3.36 23.86 -0.18
C ARG A 185 -2.16 22.95 0.00
N VAL A 186 -1.71 22.84 1.25
CA VAL A 186 -0.74 21.83 1.65
C VAL A 186 -1.46 20.49 1.71
N ASN A 187 -1.10 19.59 0.81
CA ASN A 187 -1.68 18.26 0.74
C ASN A 187 -0.74 17.29 1.45
N THR A 188 -1.26 16.44 2.33
CA THR A 188 -0.45 15.52 3.12
C THR A 188 -0.97 14.09 3.11
N ALA A 189 -0.09 13.11 3.29
CA ALA A 189 -0.42 11.72 3.50
C ALA A 189 0.23 11.17 4.79
N GLU A 190 -0.58 10.62 5.69
CA GLU A 190 -0.11 9.83 6.83
C GLU A 190 -0.18 8.34 6.49
N VAL A 191 0.87 7.59 6.86
CA VAL A 191 0.96 6.16 6.56
C VAL A 191 0.97 5.34 7.83
N LEU A 192 0.07 4.36 7.89
CA LEU A 192 -0.09 3.40 8.98
C LEU A 192 0.13 1.99 8.43
N VAL A 193 0.90 1.19 9.16
CA VAL A 193 1.09 -0.22 8.87
C VAL A 193 0.64 -1.05 10.06
N ALA A 194 -0.12 -2.10 9.80
CA ALA A 194 -0.40 -3.15 10.76
C ALA A 194 0.08 -4.49 10.20
N ALA A 195 0.56 -5.38 11.07
CA ALA A 195 1.04 -6.68 10.65
C ALA A 195 0.71 -7.75 11.68
N GLU A 196 0.34 -8.93 11.18
CA GLU A 196 0.19 -10.15 11.96
C GLU A 196 1.38 -11.07 11.68
N LEU A 197 2.19 -11.30 12.71
CA LEU A 197 3.34 -12.19 12.65
C LEU A 197 3.06 -13.43 13.50
N GLU A 198 3.20 -14.60 12.88
CA GLU A 198 3.15 -15.87 13.58
C GLU A 198 4.56 -16.23 14.07
N HIS A 199 4.68 -16.40 15.37
CA HIS A 199 5.87 -16.86 16.06
C HIS A 199 5.76 -18.35 16.36
N ARG A 200 6.85 -19.09 16.21
CA ARG A 200 6.86 -20.55 16.48
C ARG A 200 6.50 -20.89 17.93
N SER A 201 6.94 -20.07 18.88
CA SER A 201 6.78 -20.32 20.32
C SER A 201 5.52 -19.70 20.92
N TRP A 202 4.94 -18.68 20.28
CA TRP A 202 3.91 -17.83 20.90
C TRP A 202 2.64 -17.66 20.07
N GLY A 203 2.57 -18.29 18.88
CA GLY A 203 1.45 -18.15 17.97
C GLY A 203 1.41 -16.77 17.29
N VAL A 204 0.21 -16.34 16.90
CA VAL A 204 0.02 -15.11 16.12
C VAL A 204 -0.01 -13.88 17.04
N ARG A 205 0.77 -12.86 16.69
CA ARG A 205 0.82 -11.55 17.36
C ARG A 205 0.53 -10.44 16.37
N ARG A 206 -0.14 -9.39 16.84
CA ARG A 206 -0.46 -8.18 16.06
C ARG A 206 0.50 -7.06 16.41
N TYR A 207 0.92 -6.33 15.40
CA TYR A 207 1.83 -5.21 15.50
C TYR A 207 1.29 -4.03 14.70
N ARG A 208 1.63 -2.81 15.13
CA ARG A 208 1.36 -1.58 14.40
C ARG A 208 2.58 -0.68 14.35
N ALA A 209 2.66 0.12 13.30
CA ALA A 209 3.63 1.18 13.16
C ALA A 209 3.03 2.36 12.40
N ARG A 210 3.42 3.57 12.80
CA ARG A 210 3.20 4.79 12.02
C ARG A 210 4.51 5.10 11.31
N VAL A 211 4.45 5.20 9.99
CA VAL A 211 5.65 5.07 9.14
C VAL A 211 6.16 6.40 8.61
N ALA A 212 5.28 7.40 8.49
CA ALA A 212 5.71 8.78 8.40
C ALA A 212 6.27 9.22 9.78
N PRO A 213 7.33 10.05 9.84
CA PRO A 213 7.89 10.46 11.13
C PRO A 213 6.79 10.99 12.03
N PRO A 214 6.86 10.75 13.35
CA PRO A 214 5.81 11.13 14.30
C PRO A 214 5.45 12.63 14.27
N SER A 215 6.26 13.47 13.60
CA SER A 215 6.07 14.90 13.42
C SER A 215 5.80 15.41 11.98
N HIS A 216 5.93 14.61 10.91
CA HIS A 216 5.70 15.11 9.53
C HIS A 216 4.99 14.09 8.63
N ALA A 217 3.79 14.44 8.17
CA ALA A 217 3.12 13.73 7.09
C ALA A 217 3.89 13.90 5.77
N ILE A 218 3.72 12.98 4.82
CA ILE A 218 4.31 13.09 3.47
C ILE A 218 3.65 14.28 2.78
N VAL A 219 4.40 15.31 2.45
CA VAL A 219 3.89 16.46 1.68
C VAL A 219 3.76 16.06 0.22
N LEU A 220 2.55 16.17 -0.33
CA LEU A 220 2.21 15.73 -1.69
C LEU A 220 2.37 16.83 -2.74
N SER A 221 2.36 18.09 -2.30
CA SER A 221 2.53 19.27 -3.14
C SER A 221 3.99 19.74 -3.13
N GLY A 222 4.61 19.88 -4.31
CA GLY A 222 5.99 20.34 -4.45
C GLY A 222 6.28 20.88 -5.84
#